data_AF-A0A1B7WQC0-F1
#
_entry.id   AF-A0A1B7WQC0-F1
#
_cell.length_a   1.000
_cell.length_b   1.000
_cell.length_c   1.000
_cell.angle_alpha   90.00
_cell.angle_beta   90.00
_cell.angle_gamma   90.00
#
_symmetry.space_group_name_H-M   'P 1'
#
loop_
_entity.id
_entity.type
_entity.pdbx_description
1 polymer ?
#
loop_
_entity_poly.entity_id
_entity_poly.type
_entity_poly.pdbx_seq_one_letter_code
_entity_poly.pdbx_strand_id
1 'polypeptide(L)'
;MQLFVYIIESLRPEDIRNRNNLALGQVLAQSLNFLDINHEYFYVTSKSEFIKAITLNLYETILNKEAFPILHFSMHGNEHCIQFSNGEFITWAELRKKLFFLIKIMSNDLIICMCSCYGFSGCQMAMHPYERENFGILIGNDNELGFNEGLIAYQTFYYHLLKGNTIEGSVEAMKIASADKNFRCISGLDAKKVYLDYIRNQAYELARIRIQQAKTQYF
;
A
#
# COMPACT_ATOMS: atom_id res chain seq x y z
N MET A 1 -18.66 -12.32 6.03
CA MET A 1 -17.56 -12.41 5.05
C MET A 1 -16.26 -12.27 5.81
N GLN A 2 -15.37 -13.26 5.73
CA GLN A 2 -14.15 -13.31 6.53
C GLN A 2 -13.02 -12.59 5.79
N LEU A 3 -12.19 -11.84 6.52
CA LEU A 3 -10.97 -11.24 6.00
C LEU A 3 -9.76 -12.08 6.43
N PHE A 4 -8.68 -12.01 5.67
CA PHE A 4 -7.39 -12.60 6.05
C PHE A 4 -6.24 -11.67 5.61
N VAL A 5 -5.10 -11.73 6.28
CA VAL A 5 -3.93 -10.91 5.94
C VAL A 5 -3.06 -11.63 4.91
N TYR A 6 -2.82 -11.04 3.75
CA TYR A 6 -1.98 -11.61 2.70
C TYR A 6 -0.65 -10.85 2.63
N ILE A 7 0.38 -11.43 3.27
CA ILE A 7 1.69 -10.81 3.43
C ILE A 7 2.58 -11.24 2.27
N ILE A 8 3.12 -10.26 1.55
CA ILE A 8 4.22 -10.47 0.60
C ILE A 8 5.42 -9.67 1.06
N GLU A 9 6.55 -10.36 1.21
CA GLU A 9 7.80 -9.78 1.66
C GLU A 9 8.89 -9.90 0.60
N SER A 10 9.67 -8.83 0.43
CA SER A 10 10.90 -8.85 -0.36
C SER A 10 11.93 -7.94 0.30
N LEU A 11 12.97 -8.56 0.87
CA LEU A 11 14.08 -7.85 1.52
C LEU A 11 15.38 -8.21 0.83
N ARG A 12 16.39 -7.35 0.92
CA ARG A 12 17.71 -7.71 0.40
C ARG A 12 18.32 -8.77 1.33
N PRO A 13 19.08 -9.75 0.80
CA PRO A 13 19.74 -10.76 1.63
C PRO A 13 20.57 -10.16 2.77
N GLU A 14 21.17 -8.98 2.54
CA GLU A 14 21.94 -8.24 3.55
C GLU A 14 21.07 -7.80 4.73
N ASP A 15 19.84 -7.34 4.49
CA ASP A 15 18.92 -6.89 5.54
C ASP A 15 18.54 -8.04 6.46
N ILE A 16 18.33 -9.23 5.89
CA ILE A 16 18.02 -10.46 6.61
C ILE A 16 19.22 -10.89 7.45
N ARG A 17 20.41 -10.97 6.85
CA ARG A 17 21.64 -11.38 7.55
C ARG A 17 21.98 -10.45 8.71
N ASN A 18 21.86 -9.14 8.51
CA ASN A 18 22.15 -8.14 9.53
C ASN A 18 21.15 -8.17 10.70
N ARG A 19 20.03 -8.90 10.57
CA ARG A 19 18.97 -9.02 11.58
C ARG A 19 18.80 -10.45 12.08
N ASN A 20 19.90 -11.18 12.25
CA ASN A 20 19.89 -12.57 12.72
C ASN A 20 18.99 -13.50 11.89
N ASN A 21 18.91 -13.25 10.58
CA ASN A 21 18.06 -13.96 9.63
C ASN A 21 16.55 -13.79 9.88
N LEU A 22 16.13 -12.67 10.46
CA LEU A 22 14.72 -12.33 10.66
C LEU A 22 14.21 -11.38 9.58
N ALA A 23 13.13 -11.81 8.91
CA ALA A 23 12.38 -10.99 7.97
C ALA A 23 11.10 -10.44 8.65
N LEU A 24 10.73 -9.19 8.36
CA LEU A 24 9.67 -8.47 9.09
C LEU A 24 8.32 -9.16 8.91
N GLY A 25 7.98 -9.46 7.66
CA GLY A 25 6.76 -10.13 7.26
C GLY A 25 6.66 -11.52 7.86
N GLN A 26 7.77 -12.25 7.97
CA GLN A 26 7.80 -13.54 8.66
C GLN A 26 7.52 -13.40 10.17
N VAL A 27 8.13 -12.44 10.85
CA VAL A 27 7.88 -12.19 12.29
C VAL A 27 6.43 -11.72 12.52
N LEU A 28 5.92 -10.85 11.64
CA LEU A 28 4.52 -10.44 11.66
C LEU A 28 3.59 -11.64 11.47
N ALA A 29 3.85 -12.52 10.50
CA ALA A 29 3.06 -13.74 10.29
C ALA A 29 3.02 -14.62 11.54
N GLN A 30 4.16 -14.81 12.22
CA GLN A 30 4.20 -15.54 13.50
C GLN A 30 3.34 -14.88 14.58
N SER A 31 3.34 -13.55 14.65
CA SER A 31 2.48 -12.80 15.57
C SER A 31 0.99 -12.97 15.24
N LEU A 32 0.62 -12.95 13.95
CA LEU A 32 -0.75 -13.17 13.51
C LEU A 32 -1.20 -14.61 13.83
N ASN A 33 -0.32 -15.58 13.61
CA ASN A 33 -0.55 -16.98 13.98
C ASN A 33 -0.81 -17.14 15.48
N PHE A 34 0.00 -16.48 16.33
CA PHE A 34 -0.18 -16.51 17.79
C PHE A 34 -1.52 -15.91 18.24
N LEU A 35 -2.02 -14.91 17.50
CA LEU A 35 -3.29 -14.23 17.78
C LEU A 35 -4.50 -14.92 17.13
N ASP A 36 -4.31 -16.10 16.51
CA ASP A 36 -5.35 -16.83 15.76
C ASP A 36 -5.98 -15.99 14.63
N ILE A 37 -5.13 -15.21 13.95
CA ILE A 37 -5.53 -14.36 12.82
C ILE A 37 -5.20 -15.08 11.52
N ASN A 38 -6.22 -15.30 10.69
CA ASN A 38 -6.06 -15.87 9.35
C ASN A 38 -5.10 -15.03 8.51
N HIS A 39 -4.05 -15.66 8.01
CA HIS A 39 -3.05 -15.01 7.17
C HIS A 39 -2.42 -16.00 6.18
N GLU A 40 -1.70 -15.46 5.20
CA GLU A 40 -0.74 -16.16 4.36
C GLU A 40 0.52 -15.32 4.22
N TYR A 41 1.66 -15.98 4.03
CA TYR A 41 2.95 -15.33 3.89
C TYR A 41 3.69 -15.85 2.66
N PHE A 42 4.18 -14.92 1.83
CA PHE A 42 4.99 -15.21 0.66
C PHE A 42 6.26 -14.37 0.70
N TYR A 43 7.41 -15.04 0.55
CA TYR A 43 8.67 -14.36 0.29
C TYR A 43 8.96 -14.38 -1.21
N VAL A 44 9.23 -13.20 -1.79
CA VAL A 44 9.52 -13.05 -3.23
C VAL A 44 10.83 -12.29 -3.43
N THR A 45 11.57 -12.65 -4.46
CA THR A 45 12.89 -12.08 -4.76
C THR A 45 12.94 -11.26 -6.03
N SER A 46 11.95 -11.43 -6.91
CA SER A 46 11.89 -10.80 -8.24
C SER A 46 10.52 -10.22 -8.56
N LYS A 47 10.46 -9.34 -9.57
CA LYS A 47 9.21 -8.76 -10.08
C LYS A 47 8.25 -9.84 -10.60
N SER A 48 8.80 -10.87 -11.26
CA SER A 48 8.01 -11.99 -11.79
C SER A 48 7.33 -12.80 -10.69
N GLU A 49 8.07 -13.15 -9.64
CA GLU A 49 7.54 -13.84 -8.46
C GLU A 49 6.48 -12.99 -7.76
N PHE A 50 6.73 -11.70 -7.58
CA PHE A 50 5.76 -10.77 -7.00
C PHE A 50 4.47 -10.73 -7.81
N ILE A 51 4.56 -10.58 -9.14
CA ILE A 51 3.37 -10.57 -10.02
C ILE A 51 2.60 -11.88 -9.87
N LYS A 52 3.28 -13.04 -9.83
CA LYS A 52 2.63 -14.33 -9.61
C LYS A 52 1.94 -14.37 -8.24
N ALA A 53 2.58 -13.84 -7.20
CA ALA A 53 2.05 -13.79 -5.84
C ALA A 53 0.78 -12.91 -5.73
N ILE A 54 0.73 -11.75 -6.37
CA ILE A 54 -0.46 -10.86 -6.34
C ILE A 54 -1.52 -11.19 -7.40
N THR A 55 -1.29 -12.20 -8.24
CA THR A 55 -2.25 -12.67 -9.24
C THR A 55 -2.64 -14.12 -8.95
N LEU A 56 -2.01 -15.09 -9.63
CA LEU A 56 -2.38 -16.50 -9.58
C LEU A 56 -2.50 -17.02 -8.13
N ASN A 57 -1.46 -16.86 -7.32
CA ASN A 57 -1.44 -17.39 -5.95
C ASN A 57 -2.51 -16.72 -5.07
N LEU A 58 -2.73 -15.41 -5.25
CA LEU A 58 -3.74 -14.69 -4.50
C LEU A 58 -5.15 -15.15 -4.85
N TYR A 59 -5.45 -15.38 -6.13
CA TYR A 59 -6.74 -15.91 -6.55
C TYR A 59 -7.01 -17.30 -5.99
N GLU A 60 -6.03 -18.20 -6.08
CA GLU A 60 -6.14 -19.53 -5.48
C GLU A 60 -6.38 -19.44 -3.97
N THR A 61 -5.67 -18.54 -3.28
CA THR A 61 -5.84 -18.33 -1.83
C THR A 61 -7.25 -17.82 -1.49
N ILE A 62 -7.76 -16.84 -2.23
CA ILE A 62 -9.12 -16.29 -2.04
C ILE A 62 -10.17 -17.39 -2.20
N LEU A 63 -10.03 -18.23 -3.24
CA LEU A 63 -10.96 -19.34 -3.49
C LEU A 63 -10.89 -20.39 -2.39
N ASN A 64 -9.68 -20.78 -1.97
CA ASN A 64 -9.49 -21.81 -0.95
C ASN A 64 -9.96 -21.38 0.44
N LYS A 65 -9.80 -20.09 0.79
CA LYS A 65 -10.21 -19.55 2.09
C LYS A 65 -11.64 -19.04 2.13
N GLU A 66 -12.29 -18.89 0.97
CA GLU A 66 -13.60 -18.23 0.84
C GLU A 66 -13.63 -16.85 1.53
N ALA A 67 -12.52 -16.11 1.43
CA ALA A 67 -12.26 -14.90 2.18
C ALA A 67 -11.56 -13.85 1.31
N PHE A 68 -11.72 -12.57 1.66
CA PHE A 68 -11.05 -11.48 0.96
C PHE A 68 -9.76 -11.04 1.68
N PRO A 69 -8.71 -10.64 0.94
CA PRO A 69 -7.43 -10.29 1.52
C PRO A 69 -7.40 -8.84 2.03
N ILE A 70 -6.67 -8.63 3.12
CA ILE A 70 -5.96 -7.38 3.39
C ILE A 70 -4.56 -7.56 2.83
N LEU A 71 -4.19 -6.81 1.80
CA LEU A 71 -2.84 -6.91 1.21
C LEU A 71 -1.83 -6.24 2.13
N HIS A 72 -0.73 -6.91 2.42
CA HIS A 72 0.37 -6.35 3.19
C HIS A 72 1.69 -6.55 2.43
N PHE A 73 2.36 -5.44 2.10
CA PHE A 73 3.64 -5.46 1.41
C PHE A 73 4.76 -5.02 2.36
N SER A 74 5.64 -5.96 2.72
CA SER A 74 6.86 -5.71 3.51
C SER A 74 8.06 -5.65 2.57
N MET A 75 8.39 -4.45 2.09
CA MET A 75 9.33 -4.29 0.97
C MET A 75 10.10 -2.98 1.08
N HIS A 76 11.21 -2.87 0.37
CA HIS A 76 11.81 -1.57 0.10
C HIS A 76 10.94 -0.75 -0.85
N GLY A 77 11.03 0.57 -0.76
CA GLY A 77 10.26 1.47 -1.61
C GLY A 77 10.78 2.90 -1.57
N ASN A 78 10.23 3.71 -2.45
CA ASN A 78 10.41 5.15 -2.49
C ASN A 78 9.10 5.81 -2.97
N GLU A 79 9.14 7.09 -3.28
CA GLU A 79 7.97 7.86 -3.69
C GLU A 79 7.36 7.39 -5.04
N HIS A 80 8.05 6.55 -5.81
CA HIS A 80 7.65 6.16 -7.16
C HIS A 80 7.39 4.66 -7.34
N CYS A 81 7.95 3.81 -6.49
CA CYS A 81 7.88 2.37 -6.64
C CYS A 81 8.13 1.58 -5.34
N ILE A 82 7.84 0.28 -5.40
CA ILE A 82 8.43 -0.73 -4.52
C ILE A 82 9.57 -1.45 -5.26
N GLN A 83 10.61 -1.82 -4.50
CA GLN A 83 11.80 -2.49 -5.00
C GLN A 83 11.90 -3.91 -4.44
N PHE A 84 12.30 -4.85 -5.28
CA PHE A 84 12.51 -6.26 -4.94
C PHE A 84 13.96 -6.55 -4.55
N SER A 85 14.20 -7.71 -3.92
CA SER A 85 15.52 -8.17 -3.48
C SER A 85 16.59 -8.13 -4.57
N ASN A 86 16.23 -8.42 -5.82
CA ASN A 86 17.14 -8.44 -6.96
C ASN A 86 17.38 -7.06 -7.60
N GLY A 87 16.82 -5.99 -7.02
CA GLY A 87 16.97 -4.61 -7.52
C GLY A 87 15.94 -4.19 -8.57
N GLU A 88 15.14 -5.12 -9.10
CA GLU A 88 13.99 -4.77 -9.94
C GLU A 88 12.96 -3.95 -9.15
N PHE A 89 12.08 -3.23 -9.85
CA PHE A 89 11.02 -2.45 -9.22
C PHE A 89 9.69 -2.53 -9.99
N ILE A 90 8.61 -2.23 -9.29
CA ILE A 90 7.28 -2.01 -9.86
C ILE A 90 6.77 -0.64 -9.45
N THR A 91 6.45 0.19 -10.43
CA THR A 91 5.90 1.53 -10.21
C THR A 91 4.47 1.44 -9.67
N TRP A 92 3.98 2.51 -9.03
CA TRP A 92 2.59 2.57 -8.57
C TRP A 92 1.58 2.34 -9.69
N ALA A 93 1.81 2.91 -10.87
CA ALA A 93 0.96 2.71 -12.04
C ALA A 93 0.94 1.25 -12.52
N GLU A 94 2.07 0.55 -12.51
CA GLU A 94 2.13 -0.87 -12.84
C GLU A 94 1.46 -1.74 -11.75
N LEU A 95 1.71 -1.45 -10.47
CA LEU A 95 1.10 -2.17 -9.36
C LEU A 95 -0.43 -2.09 -9.43
N ARG A 96 -0.97 -0.89 -9.67
CA ARG A 96 -2.39 -0.68 -9.91
C ARG A 96 -2.92 -1.57 -11.04
N LYS A 97 -2.23 -1.62 -12.18
CA LYS A 97 -2.65 -2.46 -13.32
C LYS A 97 -2.71 -3.94 -12.94
N LYS A 98 -1.78 -4.42 -12.11
CA LYS A 98 -1.75 -5.81 -11.64
C LYS A 98 -2.84 -6.10 -10.60
N LEU A 99 -3.16 -5.13 -9.74
CA LEU A 99 -4.22 -5.22 -8.75
C LEU A 99 -5.62 -4.88 -9.30
N PHE A 100 -5.73 -4.40 -10.54
CA PHE A 100 -6.97 -3.83 -11.08
C PHE A 100 -8.17 -4.78 -11.00
N PHE A 101 -7.96 -6.08 -11.27
CA PHE A 101 -9.04 -7.06 -11.16
C PHE A 101 -9.53 -7.20 -9.71
N LEU A 102 -8.62 -7.23 -8.73
CA LEU A 102 -8.98 -7.29 -7.31
C LEU A 102 -9.69 -5.99 -6.88
N ILE A 103 -9.17 -4.83 -7.31
CA ILE A 103 -9.80 -3.52 -7.13
C ILE A 103 -11.23 -3.53 -7.69
N LYS A 104 -11.46 -4.15 -8.85
CA LYS A 104 -12.79 -4.22 -9.46
C LYS A 104 -13.75 -5.10 -8.66
N ILE A 105 -13.29 -6.26 -8.19
CA ILE A 105 -14.14 -7.21 -7.43
C ILE A 105 -14.44 -6.70 -6.02
N MET A 106 -13.42 -6.22 -5.33
CA MET A 106 -13.55 -5.72 -3.97
C MET A 106 -14.00 -4.26 -3.92
N SER A 107 -14.00 -3.56 -5.06
CA SER A 107 -14.36 -2.15 -5.16
C SER A 107 -13.66 -1.33 -4.05
N ASN A 108 -14.43 -0.55 -3.28
CA ASN A 108 -13.93 0.32 -2.23
C ASN A 108 -13.61 -0.42 -0.91
N ASP A 109 -13.53 -1.75 -0.91
CA ASP A 109 -13.25 -2.55 0.29
C ASP A 109 -11.82 -3.13 0.33
N LEU A 110 -11.03 -2.98 -0.75
CA LEU A 110 -9.65 -3.44 -0.76
C LEU A 110 -8.76 -2.61 0.16
N ILE A 111 -8.25 -3.21 1.23
CA ILE A 111 -7.27 -2.62 2.13
C ILE A 111 -5.86 -3.02 1.69
N ILE A 112 -4.99 -2.03 1.51
CA ILE A 112 -3.58 -2.19 1.12
C ILE A 112 -2.70 -1.56 2.19
N CYS A 113 -1.89 -2.37 2.86
CA CYS A 113 -0.91 -1.96 3.86
C CYS A 113 0.50 -1.96 3.25
N MET A 114 1.15 -0.81 3.23
CA MET A 114 2.51 -0.61 2.74
C MET A 114 3.47 -0.50 3.92
N CYS A 115 4.14 -1.61 4.25
CA CYS A 115 5.28 -1.63 5.16
C CYS A 115 6.57 -1.39 4.38
N SER A 116 6.70 -0.17 3.85
CA SER A 116 7.84 0.28 3.04
C SER A 116 8.13 1.76 3.30
N CYS A 117 9.37 2.19 3.09
CA CYS A 117 9.71 3.61 3.03
C CYS A 117 8.82 4.31 1.99
N TYR A 118 8.30 5.48 2.34
CA TYR A 118 7.38 6.27 1.53
C TYR A 118 6.16 5.49 1.02
N GLY A 119 5.76 4.42 1.72
CA GLY A 119 4.65 3.56 1.31
C GLY A 119 3.33 4.29 1.08
N PHE A 120 3.12 5.42 1.77
CA PHE A 120 1.93 6.26 1.55
C PHE A 120 1.84 6.85 0.13
N SER A 121 2.98 7.00 -0.56
CA SER A 121 3.06 7.40 -1.97
C SER A 121 2.35 6.42 -2.91
N GLY A 122 2.05 5.20 -2.46
CA GLY A 122 1.17 4.25 -3.14
C GLY A 122 -0.23 4.81 -3.46
N CYS A 123 -0.63 5.95 -2.85
CA CYS A 123 -1.89 6.62 -3.15
C CYS A 123 -1.97 7.09 -4.60
N GLN A 124 -0.82 7.20 -5.28
CA GLN A 124 -0.72 7.42 -6.73
C GLN A 124 -1.45 6.35 -7.56
N MET A 125 -1.70 5.16 -7.02
CA MET A 125 -2.58 4.16 -7.67
C MET A 125 -4.01 4.68 -7.90
N ALA A 126 -4.44 5.76 -7.26
CA ALA A 126 -5.74 6.38 -7.49
C ALA A 126 -5.70 7.54 -8.52
N MET A 127 -4.51 7.92 -9.02
CA MET A 127 -4.32 9.10 -9.89
C MET A 127 -4.64 8.82 -11.36
N HIS A 128 -5.77 8.15 -11.61
CA HIS A 128 -6.25 7.78 -12.94
C HIS A 128 -7.61 8.46 -13.19
N PRO A 129 -7.64 9.63 -13.86
CA PRO A 129 -8.82 10.49 -13.87
C PRO A 129 -10.01 9.82 -14.57
N TYR A 130 -9.73 9.01 -15.60
CA TYR A 130 -10.73 8.35 -16.44
C TYR A 130 -11.24 7.01 -15.92
N GLU A 131 -10.59 6.43 -14.90
CA GLU A 131 -10.95 5.10 -14.38
C GLU A 131 -11.80 5.24 -13.11
N ARG A 132 -12.93 4.53 -13.02
CA ARG A 132 -13.87 4.73 -11.90
C ARG A 132 -13.44 3.97 -10.64
N GLU A 133 -12.83 2.81 -10.84
CA GLU A 133 -12.46 1.87 -9.82
C GLU A 133 -11.18 2.31 -9.08
N ASN A 134 -11.24 2.28 -7.75
CA ASN A 134 -10.13 2.60 -6.87
C ASN A 134 -10.03 1.52 -5.78
N PHE A 135 -8.85 1.37 -5.18
CA PHE A 135 -8.72 0.61 -3.94
C PHE A 135 -9.57 1.26 -2.84
N GLY A 136 -9.91 0.48 -1.81
CA GLY A 136 -10.66 0.96 -0.66
C GLY A 136 -9.85 1.92 0.18
N ILE A 137 -8.86 1.38 0.90
CA ILE A 137 -7.98 2.15 1.78
C ILE A 137 -6.53 1.73 1.54
N LEU A 138 -5.64 2.72 1.46
CA LEU A 138 -4.20 2.54 1.53
C LEU A 138 -3.71 3.02 2.90
N ILE A 139 -2.90 2.21 3.56
CA ILE A 139 -2.16 2.55 4.78
C ILE A 139 -0.67 2.50 4.46
N GLY A 140 0.10 3.48 4.89
CA GLY A 140 1.54 3.50 4.68
C GLY A 140 2.22 4.63 5.45
N ASN A 141 3.55 4.64 5.42
CA ASN A 141 4.36 5.70 6.00
C ASN A 141 4.67 6.78 4.94
N ASP A 142 4.61 8.06 5.30
CA ASP A 142 4.94 9.17 4.39
C ASP A 142 6.45 9.50 4.34
N ASN A 143 7.27 8.76 5.08
CA ASN A 143 8.71 8.95 5.21
C ASN A 143 9.47 7.60 5.17
N GLU A 144 10.77 7.63 5.42
CA GLU A 144 11.56 6.44 5.72
C GLU A 144 10.97 5.66 6.90
N LEU A 145 10.96 4.33 6.78
CA LEU A 145 10.39 3.44 7.79
C LEU A 145 11.47 2.52 8.36
N GLY A 146 11.69 2.65 9.67
CA GLY A 146 12.52 1.71 10.43
C GLY A 146 11.82 0.36 10.59
N PHE A 147 12.63 -0.71 10.65
CA PHE A 147 12.12 -2.08 10.73
C PHE A 147 11.35 -2.35 12.03
N ASN A 148 11.88 -1.89 13.17
CA ASN A 148 11.26 -2.12 14.48
C ASN A 148 9.94 -1.37 14.58
N GLU A 149 9.94 -0.12 14.12
CA GLU A 149 8.79 0.76 14.07
C GLU A 149 7.70 0.16 13.16
N GLY A 150 8.07 -0.35 11.98
CA GLY A 150 7.16 -1.05 11.07
C GLY A 150 6.52 -2.30 11.69
N LEU A 151 7.32 -3.14 12.34
CA LEU A 151 6.83 -4.35 12.99
C LEU A 151 5.85 -4.03 14.12
N ILE A 152 6.23 -3.14 15.05
CA ILE A 152 5.39 -2.73 16.18
C ILE A 152 4.10 -2.08 15.68
N ALA A 153 4.20 -1.19 14.69
CA ALA A 153 3.05 -0.52 14.11
C ALA A 153 2.06 -1.54 13.52
N TYR A 154 2.51 -2.44 12.65
CA TYR A 154 1.58 -3.36 11.99
C TYR A 154 1.03 -4.45 12.90
N GLN A 155 1.80 -4.94 13.89
CA GLN A 155 1.25 -5.83 14.92
C GLN A 155 0.12 -5.13 15.70
N THR A 156 0.34 -3.88 16.10
CA THR A 156 -0.67 -3.07 16.80
C THR A 156 -1.88 -2.82 15.91
N PHE A 157 -1.66 -2.43 14.65
CA PHE A 157 -2.71 -2.18 13.68
C PHE A 157 -3.64 -3.38 13.53
N TYR A 158 -3.10 -4.57 13.24
CA TYR A 158 -3.91 -5.78 13.05
C TYR A 158 -4.63 -6.20 14.33
N TYR A 159 -3.97 -6.10 15.49
CA TYR A 159 -4.61 -6.39 16.77
C TYR A 159 -5.84 -5.50 17.00
N HIS A 160 -5.72 -4.19 16.79
CA HIS A 160 -6.82 -3.25 16.98
C HIS A 160 -7.93 -3.43 15.94
N LEU A 161 -7.57 -3.58 14.66
CA LEU A 161 -8.53 -3.76 13.58
C LEU A 161 -9.41 -4.99 13.82
N LEU A 162 -8.80 -6.10 14.23
CA LEU A 162 -9.51 -7.36 14.44
C LEU A 162 -10.29 -7.42 15.75
N LYS A 163 -10.04 -6.49 16.68
CA LYS A 163 -10.91 -6.24 17.83
C LYS A 163 -12.11 -5.34 17.51
N GLY A 164 -12.31 -4.99 16.24
CA GLY A 164 -13.46 -4.22 15.76
C GLY A 164 -13.27 -2.71 15.83
N ASN A 165 -12.03 -2.23 15.96
CA ASN A 165 -11.73 -0.80 15.88
C ASN A 165 -11.85 -0.31 14.42
N THR A 166 -12.03 0.99 14.22
CA THR A 166 -12.00 1.57 12.86
C THR A 166 -10.60 1.52 12.28
N ILE A 167 -10.47 1.68 10.96
CA ILE A 167 -9.15 1.75 10.31
C ILE A 167 -8.37 2.95 10.84
N GLU A 168 -9.01 4.12 10.94
CA GLU A 168 -8.40 5.33 11.47
C GLU A 168 -7.97 5.13 12.92
N GLY A 169 -8.82 4.54 13.76
CA GLY A 169 -8.48 4.24 15.16
C GLY A 169 -7.33 3.24 15.28
N SER A 170 -7.23 2.28 14.36
CA SER A 170 -6.12 1.32 14.30
C SER A 170 -4.82 1.96 13.82
N VAL A 171 -4.90 2.92 12.90
CA VAL A 171 -3.76 3.74 12.45
C VAL A 171 -3.31 4.71 13.54
N GLU A 172 -4.22 5.29 14.34
CA GLU A 172 -3.81 6.09 15.49
C GLU A 172 -3.10 5.23 16.55
N ALA A 173 -3.61 4.02 16.81
CA ALA A 173 -2.94 3.08 17.71
C ALA A 173 -1.54 2.68 17.20
N MET A 174 -1.39 2.42 15.89
CA MET A 174 -0.09 2.05 15.31
C MET A 174 0.94 3.17 15.46
N LYS A 175 0.55 4.44 15.25
CA LYS A 175 1.41 5.61 15.43
C LYS A 175 1.91 5.75 16.87
N ILE A 176 1.01 5.56 17.82
CA ILE A 176 1.33 5.68 19.25
C ILE A 176 2.31 4.57 19.65
N ALA A 177 2.05 3.33 19.25
CA ALA A 177 2.86 2.17 19.65
C ALA A 177 4.27 2.19 19.04
N SER A 178 4.41 2.59 17.77
CA SER A 178 5.72 2.66 17.10
C SER A 178 6.51 3.94 17.40
N ALA A 179 5.90 4.90 18.09
CA ALA A 179 6.41 6.27 18.23
C ALA A 179 6.66 6.99 16.88
N ASP A 180 6.03 6.53 15.80
CA ASP A 180 6.15 7.11 14.46
C ASP A 180 4.82 7.74 14.01
N LYS A 181 4.81 9.08 13.87
CA LYS A 181 3.62 9.87 13.50
C LYS A 181 3.35 9.89 11.99
N ASN A 182 4.27 9.35 11.19
CA ASN A 182 4.29 9.42 9.72
C ASN A 182 3.37 8.40 9.05
N PHE A 183 2.80 7.45 9.80
CA PHE A 183 1.77 6.56 9.29
C PHE A 183 0.51 7.33 8.90
N ARG A 184 -0.09 7.00 7.76
CA ARG A 184 -1.33 7.61 7.28
C ARG A 184 -2.20 6.57 6.63
N CYS A 185 -3.49 6.86 6.56
CA CYS A 185 -4.42 6.15 5.69
C CYS A 185 -5.17 7.13 4.79
N ILE A 186 -5.53 6.68 3.59
CA ILE A 186 -6.34 7.44 2.65
C ILE A 186 -7.21 6.50 1.83
N SER A 187 -8.45 6.91 1.55
CA SER A 187 -9.29 6.17 0.61
C SER A 187 -8.84 6.41 -0.83
N GLY A 188 -9.03 5.42 -1.70
CA GLY A 188 -8.73 5.59 -3.12
C GLY A 188 -9.57 6.71 -3.75
N LEU A 189 -10.80 6.89 -3.27
CA LEU A 189 -11.67 7.98 -3.71
C LEU A 189 -11.15 9.36 -3.30
N ASP A 190 -10.68 9.53 -2.07
CA ASP A 190 -10.14 10.80 -1.59
C ASP A 190 -8.81 11.12 -2.27
N ALA A 191 -7.94 10.12 -2.43
CA ALA A 191 -6.69 10.27 -3.18
C ALA A 191 -6.97 10.72 -4.62
N LYS A 192 -7.96 10.12 -5.28
CA LYS A 192 -8.38 10.53 -6.62
C LYS A 192 -8.95 11.95 -6.63
N LYS A 193 -9.79 12.32 -5.65
CA LYS A 193 -10.38 13.66 -5.55
C LYS A 193 -9.30 14.73 -5.43
N VAL A 194 -8.33 14.54 -4.53
CA VAL A 194 -7.18 15.44 -4.36
C VAL A 194 -6.43 15.63 -5.67
N TYR A 195 -6.18 14.54 -6.40
CA TYR A 195 -5.51 14.61 -7.69
C TYR A 195 -6.31 15.34 -8.78
N LEU A 196 -7.62 15.10 -8.87
CA LEU A 196 -8.49 15.79 -9.81
C LEU A 196 -8.55 17.30 -9.54
N ASP A 197 -8.62 17.69 -8.26
CA ASP A 197 -8.59 19.09 -7.87
C ASP A 197 -7.24 19.74 -8.19
N TYR A 198 -6.13 19.01 -8.01
CA TYR A 198 -4.80 19.46 -8.42
C TYR A 198 -4.70 19.71 -9.93
N ILE A 199 -5.13 18.75 -10.77
CA ILE A 199 -5.12 18.93 -12.24
C ILE A 199 -6.02 20.10 -12.66
N ARG A 200 -7.20 20.23 -12.05
CA ARG A 200 -8.14 21.31 -12.36
C ARG A 200 -7.51 22.67 -12.08
N ASN A 201 -6.84 22.83 -10.93
CA ASN A 201 -6.17 24.07 -10.56
C ASN A 201 -5.01 24.39 -11.52
N GLN A 202 -4.20 23.40 -11.89
CA GLN A 202 -3.14 23.55 -12.91
C GLN A 202 -3.71 24.02 -14.25
N ALA A 203 -4.82 23.44 -14.70
CA ALA A 203 -5.49 23.83 -15.94
C ALA A 203 -6.00 25.27 -15.90
N TYR A 204 -6.56 25.72 -14.76
CA TYR A 204 -6.99 27.11 -14.59
C TYR A 204 -5.83 28.11 -14.65
N GLU A 205 -4.71 27.81 -14.00
CA GLU A 205 -3.53 28.68 -14.04
C GLU A 205 -2.93 28.77 -15.44
N LEU A 206 -2.83 27.66 -16.16
CA LEU A 206 -2.38 27.67 -17.55
C LEU A 206 -3.32 28.47 -18.47
N ALA A 207 -4.63 28.35 -18.27
CA ALA A 207 -5.61 29.15 -19.01
C ALA A 207 -5.45 30.66 -18.72
N ARG A 208 -5.24 31.04 -17.46
CA ARG A 208 -4.98 32.44 -17.06
C ARG A 208 -3.74 33.00 -17.75
N ILE A 209 -2.63 32.24 -17.75
CA ILE A 209 -1.38 32.64 -18.41
C ILE A 209 -1.62 32.85 -19.91
N ARG A 210 -2.30 31.92 -20.59
CA ARG A 210 -2.60 32.02 -22.03
C ARG A 210 -3.47 33.23 -22.35
N ILE A 211 -4.49 33.52 -21.54
CA ILE A 211 -5.34 34.71 -21.70
C ILE A 211 -4.52 35.99 -21.54
N GLN A 212 -3.61 36.04 -20.56
CA GLN A 212 -2.75 37.21 -20.34
C GLN A 212 -1.79 37.43 -21.52
N GLN A 213 -1.15 36.36 -22.02
CA GLN A 213 -0.27 36.43 -23.18
C GLN A 213 -1.00 36.90 -24.44
N ALA A 214 -2.22 36.38 -24.68
CA ALA A 214 -3.03 36.84 -25.80
C ALA A 214 -3.34 38.34 -25.70
N LYS A 215 -3.69 38.85 -24.50
CA LYS A 215 -3.93 40.29 -24.31
C LYS A 215 -2.69 41.14 -24.62
N THR A 216 -1.49 40.69 -24.26
CA THR A 216 -0.24 41.43 -24.54
C THR A 216 0.20 41.36 -26.01
N GLN A 217 -0.38 40.47 -26.82
CA GLN A 217 -0.03 40.34 -28.24
C GLN A 217 -0.93 41.18 -29.16
N TYR A 218 -2.10 41.63 -28.66
CA TYR A 218 -3.08 42.41 -29.42
C TYR A 218 -3.20 43.88 -28.94
N PHE A 219 -2.38 44.30 -27.99
CA PHE A 219 -2.20 45.69 -27.52
C PHE A 219 -0.71 46.00 -27.46
#